data_AF-A0A412S9P1-F1
#
_entry.id   AF-A0A412S9P1-F1
#
_cell.length_a   1.000
_cell.length_b   1.000
_cell.length_c   1.000
_cell.angle_alpha   90.00
_cell.angle_beta   90.00
_cell.angle_gamma   90.00
#
_symmetry.space_group_name_H-M   'P 1'
#
loop_
_entity.id
_entity.type
_entity.pdbx_description
1 polymer ?
#
loop_
_entity_poly.entity_id
_entity_poly.type
_entity_poly.pdbx_seq_one_letter_code
_entity_poly.pdbx_strand_id
1 'polypeptide(L)'
;MYPHDNIFNIYYNIGKRTPFLVKRCELGLARSSSEERRIDPNRDRTFLVETVKPRGKYGKAYGKCFMNGKPDDTYRKECYPNIKDEEIPCAGCGEWVLIDVPGVSLDEIFPIHKADEILMFGKYKGKSLGDIYKMDYQYLYWLETTDRLFKIDFKELKRLYPNVEKTLDISISERIIDFGKYKGQKFGDIKDDISYLEWLVSIGKISIEDFNLLTTI
;
A
#
# COMPACT_ATOMS: atom_id res chain seq x y z
N MET A 1 -4.06 3.14 -4.76
CA MET A 1 -5.39 3.59 -4.29
C MET A 1 -5.28 3.93 -2.82
N TYR A 2 -5.40 5.21 -2.45
CA TYR A 2 -5.19 5.62 -1.05
C TYR A 2 -6.35 5.13 -0.16
N PRO A 3 -6.11 4.75 1.11
CA PRO A 3 -7.09 4.15 2.02
C PRO A 3 -8.25 5.08 2.47
N HIS A 4 -8.55 6.12 1.70
CA HIS A 4 -9.58 7.12 1.99
C HIS A 4 -10.62 7.26 0.85
N ASP A 5 -10.65 6.33 -0.11
CA ASP A 5 -11.61 6.40 -1.22
C ASP A 5 -13.06 6.16 -0.78
N ASN A 6 -13.98 6.65 -1.60
CA ASN A 6 -15.39 6.30 -1.51
C ASN A 6 -15.76 5.24 -2.57
N ILE A 7 -16.91 4.59 -2.44
CA ILE A 7 -17.33 3.51 -3.36
C ILE A 7 -17.33 3.95 -4.83
N PHE A 8 -17.61 5.23 -5.11
CA PHE A 8 -17.65 5.76 -6.48
C PHE A 8 -16.25 5.91 -7.08
N ASN A 9 -15.28 6.39 -6.30
CA ASN A 9 -13.88 6.41 -6.72
C ASN A 9 -13.37 5.00 -6.98
N ILE A 10 -13.68 4.04 -6.09
CA ILE A 10 -13.36 2.62 -6.31
C ILE A 10 -13.95 2.15 -7.64
N TYR A 11 -15.24 2.38 -7.84
CA TYR A 11 -15.97 2.00 -9.05
C TYR A 11 -15.32 2.57 -10.32
N TYR A 12 -14.93 3.84 -10.33
CA TYR A 12 -14.24 4.43 -11.48
C TYR A 12 -12.84 3.84 -11.68
N ASN A 13 -12.08 3.66 -10.60
CA ASN A 13 -10.70 3.16 -10.63
C ASN A 13 -10.63 1.72 -11.15
N ILE A 14 -11.64 0.89 -10.87
CA ILE A 14 -11.72 -0.47 -11.41
C ILE A 14 -12.35 -0.53 -12.82
N GLY A 15 -12.54 0.61 -13.48
CA GLY A 15 -13.11 0.66 -14.84
C GLY A 15 -14.62 0.44 -14.89
N LYS A 16 -15.35 0.91 -13.88
CA LYS A 16 -16.83 0.82 -13.77
C LYS A 16 -17.37 -0.62 -13.70
N ARG A 17 -16.58 -1.53 -13.15
CA ARG A 17 -16.94 -2.95 -12.98
C ARG A 17 -17.88 -3.15 -11.80
N THR A 18 -18.80 -4.10 -11.95
CA THR A 18 -19.57 -4.72 -10.87
C THR A 18 -19.70 -6.22 -11.15
N PRO A 19 -19.84 -7.07 -10.12
CA PRO A 19 -19.77 -6.72 -8.71
C PRO A 19 -18.33 -6.48 -8.22
N PHE A 20 -18.17 -5.84 -7.07
CA PHE A 20 -16.87 -5.74 -6.37
C PHE A 20 -17.07 -5.70 -4.85
N LEU A 21 -16.13 -6.30 -4.12
CA LEU A 21 -16.18 -6.43 -2.67
C LEU A 21 -15.40 -5.30 -2.02
N VAL A 22 -16.03 -4.61 -1.07
CA VAL A 22 -15.41 -3.50 -0.32
C VAL A 22 -15.57 -3.67 1.19
N LYS A 23 -14.66 -3.06 1.93
CA LYS A 23 -14.76 -2.91 3.38
C LYS A 23 -14.58 -1.45 3.75
N ARG A 24 -15.37 -0.98 4.71
CA ARG A 24 -15.17 0.34 5.29
C ARG A 24 -14.23 0.21 6.49
N CYS A 25 -13.09 0.86 6.45
CA CYS A 25 -11.99 0.76 7.42
C CYS A 25 -11.74 2.12 8.09
N GLU A 26 -12.73 2.63 8.83
CA GLU A 26 -12.62 3.92 9.52
C GLU A 26 -11.44 3.94 10.52
N LEU A 27 -10.70 5.04 10.52
CA LEU A 27 -9.57 5.26 11.42
C LEU A 27 -9.95 5.00 12.91
N GLY A 28 -9.07 4.31 13.63
CA GLY A 28 -9.25 3.99 15.05
C GLY A 28 -10.08 2.73 15.33
N LEU A 29 -10.71 2.12 14.32
CA LEU A 29 -11.41 0.85 14.48
C LEU A 29 -10.48 -0.35 14.30
N ALA A 30 -10.82 -1.45 14.98
CA ALA A 30 -10.04 -2.68 14.94
C ALA A 30 -9.88 -3.25 13.52
N ARG A 31 -10.86 -3.05 12.64
CA ARG A 31 -10.82 -3.43 11.21
C ARG A 31 -9.81 -2.65 10.36
N SER A 32 -9.22 -1.60 10.93
CA SER A 32 -8.27 -0.70 10.29
C SER A 32 -6.86 -0.87 10.87
N SER A 33 -6.66 -1.85 11.76
CA SER A 33 -5.44 -2.02 12.56
C SER A 33 -4.24 -2.54 11.76
N SER A 34 -4.48 -3.32 10.71
CA SER A 34 -3.42 -3.86 9.85
C SER A 34 -3.95 -4.09 8.44
N GLU A 35 -3.05 -4.15 7.46
CA GLU A 35 -3.43 -4.32 6.07
C GLU A 35 -4.08 -5.69 5.83
N GLU A 36 -3.54 -6.75 6.43
CA GLU A 36 -4.08 -8.11 6.33
C GLU A 36 -5.54 -8.15 6.79
N ARG A 37 -5.86 -7.46 7.88
CA ARG A 37 -7.22 -7.37 8.39
C ARG A 37 -8.12 -6.50 7.52
N ARG A 38 -7.61 -5.41 6.93
CA ARG A 38 -8.39 -4.56 6.02
C ARG A 38 -8.82 -5.36 4.79
N ILE A 39 -7.93 -6.18 4.23
CA ILE A 39 -8.20 -6.92 3.00
C ILE A 39 -8.83 -8.30 3.22
N ASP A 40 -8.90 -8.82 4.45
CA ASP A 40 -9.51 -10.13 4.73
C ASP A 40 -11.04 -10.12 4.47
N PRO A 41 -11.56 -10.84 3.45
CA PRO A 41 -12.99 -10.85 3.14
C PRO A 41 -13.84 -11.57 4.20
N ASN A 42 -13.22 -12.42 5.02
CA ASN A 42 -13.88 -13.27 6.01
C ASN A 42 -13.82 -12.68 7.42
N ARG A 43 -13.38 -11.42 7.55
CA ARG A 43 -13.27 -10.74 8.83
C ARG A 43 -13.88 -9.35 8.78
N ASP A 44 -14.66 -9.03 9.80
CA ASP A 44 -15.43 -7.80 9.93
C ASP A 44 -16.51 -7.66 8.85
N ARG A 45 -17.12 -6.48 8.77
CA ARG A 45 -18.22 -6.20 7.84
C ARG A 45 -17.70 -5.86 6.44
N THR A 46 -18.20 -6.54 5.42
CA THR A 46 -17.92 -6.24 4.01
C THR A 46 -19.23 -6.04 3.23
N PHE A 47 -19.12 -5.42 2.06
CA PHE A 47 -20.24 -5.20 1.16
C PHE A 47 -19.87 -5.65 -0.25
N LEU A 48 -20.69 -6.50 -0.84
CA LEU A 48 -20.63 -6.81 -2.26
C LEU A 48 -21.46 -5.77 -3.00
N VAL A 49 -20.80 -4.84 -3.69
CA VAL A 49 -21.44 -3.80 -4.48
C VAL A 49 -21.88 -4.42 -5.82
N GLU A 50 -23.18 -4.57 -6.03
CA GLU A 50 -23.75 -5.19 -7.23
C GLU A 50 -24.22 -4.15 -8.25
N THR A 51 -24.68 -2.98 -7.77
CA THR A 51 -25.13 -1.88 -8.64
C THR A 51 -24.61 -0.54 -8.14
N VAL A 52 -24.14 0.29 -9.06
CA VAL A 52 -23.73 1.67 -8.78
C VAL A 52 -24.52 2.64 -9.67
N LYS A 53 -25.16 3.64 -9.06
CA LYS A 53 -25.86 4.74 -9.73
C LYS A 53 -25.10 6.05 -9.43
N PRO A 54 -24.01 6.33 -10.15
CA PRO A 54 -23.18 7.50 -9.88
C PRO A 54 -23.84 8.81 -10.35
N ARG A 55 -23.49 9.89 -9.67
CA ARG A 55 -23.78 11.30 -10.00
C ARG A 55 -22.51 12.10 -9.70
N GLY A 56 -21.59 12.15 -10.68
CA GLY A 56 -20.25 12.73 -10.48
C GLY A 56 -19.41 11.90 -9.51
N LYS A 57 -18.87 12.54 -8.46
CA LYS A 57 -18.03 11.89 -7.42
C LYS A 57 -18.83 11.16 -6.33
N TYR A 58 -20.16 11.23 -6.40
CA TYR A 58 -21.09 10.64 -5.42
C TYR A 58 -22.19 9.86 -6.13
N GLY A 59 -23.22 9.42 -5.41
CA GLY A 59 -24.36 8.72 -5.98
C GLY A 59 -24.99 7.76 -4.98
N LYS A 60 -25.56 6.67 -5.49
CA LYS A 60 -26.03 5.54 -4.68
C LYS A 60 -25.36 4.25 -5.12
N ALA A 61 -25.07 3.38 -4.18
CA ALA A 61 -24.56 2.04 -4.43
C ALA A 61 -25.45 1.03 -3.71
N TYR A 62 -25.61 -0.15 -4.29
CA TYR A 62 -26.52 -1.18 -3.82
C TYR A 62 -25.83 -2.54 -3.81
N GLY A 63 -26.19 -3.37 -2.84
CA GLY A 63 -25.82 -4.78 -2.79
C GLY A 63 -25.91 -5.38 -1.40
N LYS A 64 -25.13 -6.44 -1.20
CA LYS A 64 -25.27 -7.37 -0.07
C LYS A 64 -24.25 -7.07 1.03
N CYS A 65 -24.72 -7.13 2.28
CA CYS A 65 -23.87 -6.98 3.46
C CYS A 65 -23.46 -8.36 3.99
N PHE A 66 -22.20 -8.46 4.42
CA PHE A 66 -21.65 -9.67 5.02
C PHE A 66 -20.99 -9.31 6.35
N MET A 67 -21.07 -10.24 7.31
CA MET A 67 -20.29 -10.22 8.54
C MET A 67 -19.45 -11.49 8.61
N ASN A 68 -18.12 -11.31 8.67
CA ASN A 68 -17.16 -12.42 8.68
C ASN A 68 -17.40 -13.43 7.52
N GLY A 69 -17.57 -12.90 6.31
CA GLY A 69 -17.79 -13.71 5.09
C GLY A 69 -19.19 -14.33 4.95
N LYS A 70 -20.09 -14.13 5.91
CA LYS A 70 -21.47 -14.68 5.86
C LYS A 70 -22.49 -13.57 5.62
N PRO A 71 -23.54 -13.79 4.82
CA PRO A 71 -24.60 -12.80 4.63
C PRO A 71 -25.19 -12.33 5.97
N ASP A 72 -25.20 -11.03 6.20
CA ASP A 72 -25.71 -10.42 7.43
C ASP A 72 -26.12 -8.97 7.21
N ASP A 73 -27.43 -8.73 7.25
CA ASP A 73 -28.06 -7.42 7.06
C ASP A 73 -28.37 -6.68 8.37
N THR A 74 -28.01 -7.25 9.53
CA THR A 74 -28.39 -6.72 10.85
C THR A 74 -28.00 -5.26 11.00
N TYR A 75 -26.80 -4.88 10.57
CA TYR A 75 -26.33 -3.49 10.61
C TYR A 75 -27.16 -2.50 9.81
N ARG A 76 -27.58 -2.89 8.60
CA ARG A 76 -28.43 -2.01 7.79
C ARG A 76 -29.78 -1.84 8.48
N LYS A 77 -30.36 -2.93 9.00
CA LYS A 77 -31.66 -2.92 9.67
C LYS A 77 -31.65 -2.10 10.96
N GLU A 78 -30.60 -2.24 11.78
CA GLU A 78 -30.50 -1.58 13.07
C GLU A 78 -30.05 -0.11 12.95
N CYS A 79 -29.03 0.17 12.15
CA CYS A 79 -28.45 1.52 12.05
C CYS A 79 -29.14 2.40 11.00
N TYR A 80 -29.78 1.80 9.99
CA TYR A 80 -30.41 2.51 8.87
C TYR A 80 -31.80 1.93 8.55
N PRO A 81 -32.75 1.91 9.51
CA PRO A 81 -34.06 1.26 9.36
C PRO A 81 -34.92 1.83 8.22
N ASN A 82 -34.60 3.04 7.74
CA ASN A 82 -35.28 3.70 6.63
C ASN A 82 -34.82 3.20 5.25
N ILE A 83 -33.67 2.51 5.17
CA ILE A 83 -33.20 1.89 3.94
C ILE A 83 -33.95 0.56 3.79
N LYS A 84 -34.89 0.52 2.84
CA LYS A 84 -35.76 -0.65 2.57
C LYS A 84 -35.29 -1.48 1.39
N ASP A 85 -34.41 -0.93 0.57
CA ASP A 85 -33.78 -1.61 -0.56
C ASP A 85 -32.35 -2.03 -0.18
N GLU A 86 -31.60 -2.50 -1.18
CA GLU A 86 -30.23 -2.94 -0.97
C GLU A 86 -29.20 -1.78 -0.90
N GLU A 87 -29.63 -0.53 -0.65
CA GLU A 87 -28.72 0.62 -0.61
C GLU A 87 -27.64 0.43 0.46
N ILE A 88 -26.39 0.69 0.06
CA ILE A 88 -25.23 0.62 0.94
C ILE A 88 -25.08 1.97 1.65
N PRO A 89 -25.24 2.03 2.98
CA PRO A 89 -25.17 3.28 3.72
C PRO A 89 -23.75 3.88 3.63
N CYS A 90 -23.67 5.22 3.63
CA CYS A 90 -22.40 5.96 3.61
C CYS A 90 -21.49 5.63 2.41
N ALA A 91 -22.04 5.19 1.28
CA ALA A 91 -21.27 4.87 0.06
C ALA A 91 -20.40 6.03 -0.47
N GLY A 92 -20.80 7.28 -0.20
CA GLY A 92 -20.08 8.49 -0.60
C GLY A 92 -19.02 8.97 0.40
N CYS A 93 -18.99 8.40 1.61
CA CYS A 93 -17.96 8.70 2.61
C CYS A 93 -16.62 8.07 2.20
N GLY A 94 -15.50 8.56 2.73
CA GLY A 94 -14.20 7.92 2.57
C GLY A 94 -14.04 6.66 3.41
N GLU A 95 -12.79 6.20 3.53
CA GLU A 95 -12.38 5.00 4.28
C GLU A 95 -12.88 3.68 3.68
N TRP A 96 -13.26 3.64 2.40
CA TRP A 96 -13.56 2.38 1.73
C TRP A 96 -12.30 1.81 1.08
N VAL A 97 -12.13 0.50 1.26
CA VAL A 97 -11.03 -0.29 0.71
C VAL A 97 -11.60 -1.32 -0.23
N LEU A 98 -11.01 -1.42 -1.43
CA LEU A 98 -11.29 -2.49 -2.38
C LEU A 98 -10.64 -3.79 -1.89
N ILE A 99 -11.45 -4.82 -1.68
CA ILE A 99 -10.97 -6.15 -1.33
C ILE A 99 -10.75 -6.98 -2.61
N ASP A 100 -11.80 -7.11 -3.42
CA ASP A 100 -11.81 -8.03 -4.56
C ASP A 100 -12.77 -7.56 -5.67
N VAL A 101 -12.53 -8.02 -6.89
CA VAL A 101 -13.44 -7.87 -8.03
C VAL A 101 -13.72 -9.27 -8.59
N PRO A 102 -14.83 -9.91 -8.18
CA PRO A 102 -15.10 -11.29 -8.54
C PRO A 102 -15.01 -11.57 -10.04
N GLY A 103 -14.23 -12.60 -10.40
CA GLY A 103 -14.04 -13.04 -11.77
C GLY A 103 -12.99 -12.26 -12.57
N VAL A 104 -12.29 -11.30 -11.96
CA VAL A 104 -11.21 -10.54 -12.60
C VAL A 104 -10.01 -10.46 -11.66
N SER A 105 -8.82 -10.78 -12.16
CA SER A 105 -7.60 -10.57 -11.36
C SER A 105 -7.37 -9.07 -11.13
N LEU A 106 -6.99 -8.68 -9.91
CA LEU A 106 -6.59 -7.28 -9.64
C LEU A 106 -5.41 -6.85 -10.53
N ASP A 107 -4.57 -7.78 -10.97
CA ASP A 107 -3.41 -7.50 -11.85
C ASP A 107 -3.82 -7.20 -13.29
N GLU A 108 -5.04 -7.58 -13.68
CA GLU A 108 -5.64 -7.19 -14.96
C GLU A 108 -6.27 -5.79 -14.89
N ILE A 109 -6.63 -5.35 -13.68
CA ILE A 109 -7.28 -4.05 -13.44
C ILE A 109 -6.22 -2.97 -13.20
N PHE A 110 -5.22 -3.27 -12.38
CA PHE A 110 -4.14 -2.37 -12.01
C PHE A 110 -2.87 -2.78 -12.75
N PRO A 111 -2.31 -1.91 -13.61
CA PRO A 111 -1.15 -2.27 -14.42
C PRO A 111 0.07 -2.53 -13.54
N ILE A 112 0.90 -3.47 -13.98
CA ILE A 112 2.25 -3.65 -13.42
C ILE A 112 3.16 -2.64 -14.11
N HIS A 113 3.74 -1.73 -13.33
CA HIS A 113 4.51 -0.62 -13.85
C HIS A 113 5.92 -1.04 -14.29
N LYS A 114 6.32 -0.57 -15.48
CA LYS A 114 7.60 -0.87 -16.13
C LYS A 114 8.67 0.18 -15.89
N ALA A 115 9.91 -0.16 -16.21
CA ALA A 115 11.08 0.69 -15.94
C ALA A 115 11.02 2.08 -16.61
N ASP A 116 10.40 2.21 -17.77
CA ASP A 116 10.28 3.47 -18.53
C ASP A 116 9.12 4.36 -18.08
N GLU A 117 8.21 3.86 -17.25
CA GLU A 117 7.05 4.62 -16.79
C GLU A 117 7.44 5.75 -15.84
N ILE A 118 6.80 6.91 -16.02
CA ILE A 118 7.04 8.11 -15.23
C ILE A 118 6.19 8.08 -13.97
N LEU A 119 6.83 8.20 -12.80
CA LEU A 119 6.13 8.32 -11.54
C LEU A 119 5.44 9.70 -11.45
N MET A 120 4.12 9.70 -11.31
CA MET A 120 3.30 10.93 -11.38
C MET A 120 3.09 11.64 -10.03
N PHE A 121 3.63 11.08 -8.93
CA PHE A 121 3.43 11.55 -7.57
C PHE A 121 4.66 11.28 -6.68
N GLY A 122 4.60 11.71 -5.42
CA GLY A 122 5.62 11.41 -4.42
C GLY A 122 6.96 12.16 -4.60
N LYS A 123 7.98 11.70 -3.88
CA LYS A 123 9.32 12.32 -3.78
C LYS A 123 10.00 12.45 -5.14
N TYR A 124 9.80 11.47 -6.02
CA TYR A 124 10.44 11.38 -7.33
C TYR A 124 9.49 11.65 -8.50
N LYS A 125 8.44 12.45 -8.28
CA LYS A 125 7.51 12.86 -9.33
C LYS A 125 8.26 13.38 -10.57
N GLY A 126 7.89 12.87 -11.74
CA GLY A 126 8.47 13.23 -13.04
C GLY A 126 9.71 12.42 -13.44
N LYS A 127 10.15 11.45 -12.63
CA LYS A 127 11.24 10.52 -12.99
C LYS A 127 10.69 9.17 -13.43
N SER A 128 11.45 8.48 -14.29
CA SER A 128 11.14 7.10 -14.65
C SER A 128 11.39 6.15 -13.47
N LEU A 129 10.66 5.03 -13.39
CA LEU A 129 10.90 4.01 -12.36
C LEU A 129 12.33 3.46 -12.45
N GLY A 130 12.89 3.33 -13.65
CA GLY A 130 14.29 2.92 -13.85
C GLY A 130 15.29 3.93 -13.29
N ASP A 131 15.04 5.24 -13.44
CA ASP A 131 15.87 6.27 -12.83
C ASP A 131 15.78 6.23 -11.30
N ILE A 132 14.58 6.07 -10.76
CA ILE A 132 14.38 5.95 -9.31
C ILE A 132 15.07 4.70 -8.79
N TYR A 133 14.95 3.57 -9.47
CA TYR A 133 15.62 2.33 -9.07
C TYR A 133 17.13 2.51 -8.96
N LYS A 134 17.78 3.15 -9.95
CA LYS A 134 19.22 3.44 -9.90
C LYS A 134 19.61 4.41 -8.77
N MET A 135 18.73 5.34 -8.40
CA MET A 135 19.00 6.39 -7.41
C MET A 135 18.67 5.98 -5.97
N ASP A 136 17.56 5.27 -5.78
CA ASP A 136 16.91 4.95 -4.50
C ASP A 136 15.91 3.81 -4.72
N TYR A 137 16.42 2.59 -4.95
CA TYR A 137 15.57 1.41 -5.15
C TYR A 137 14.69 1.10 -3.92
N GLN A 138 15.14 1.46 -2.71
CA GLN A 138 14.39 1.26 -1.47
C GLN A 138 13.06 2.03 -1.48
N TYR A 139 13.02 3.21 -2.08
CA TYR A 139 11.78 3.95 -2.26
C TYR A 139 10.73 3.18 -3.07
N LEU A 140 11.15 2.42 -4.09
CA LEU A 140 10.21 1.62 -4.90
C LEU A 140 9.64 0.44 -4.11
N TYR A 141 10.47 -0.22 -3.29
CA TYR A 141 9.99 -1.28 -2.38
C TYR A 141 9.03 -0.72 -1.31
N TRP A 142 9.37 0.43 -0.73
CA TRP A 142 8.47 1.14 0.18
C TRP A 142 7.14 1.49 -0.49
N LEU A 143 7.17 1.92 -1.75
CA LEU A 143 5.97 2.29 -2.49
C LEU A 143 5.04 1.09 -2.71
N GLU A 144 5.57 -0.06 -3.15
CA GLU A 144 4.81 -1.30 -3.32
C GLU A 144 4.25 -1.82 -1.97
N THR A 145 4.98 -1.60 -0.88
CA THR A 145 4.50 -1.94 0.48
C THR A 145 3.39 -0.99 0.96
N THR A 146 3.43 0.27 0.53
CA THR A 146 2.47 1.31 0.97
C THR A 146 1.16 1.25 0.19
N ASP A 147 1.22 0.93 -1.11
CA ASP A 147 0.05 0.81 -1.98
C ASP A 147 0.05 -0.55 -2.68
N ARG A 148 -0.71 -1.49 -2.12
CA ARG A 148 -0.81 -2.87 -2.62
C ARG A 148 -1.22 -2.98 -4.10
N LEU A 149 -1.91 -1.97 -4.62
CA LEU A 149 -2.37 -1.95 -6.01
C LEU A 149 -1.34 -1.31 -6.96
N PHE A 150 -0.28 -0.70 -6.42
CA PHE A 150 0.82 -0.14 -7.19
C PHE A 150 1.93 -1.18 -7.32
N LYS A 151 1.83 -2.04 -8.35
CA LYS A 151 2.82 -3.11 -8.60
C LYS A 151 3.92 -2.64 -9.53
N ILE A 152 5.15 -3.06 -9.27
CA ILE A 152 6.32 -2.70 -10.09
C ILE A 152 6.96 -3.98 -10.63
N ASP A 153 7.35 -3.98 -11.91
CA ASP A 153 8.10 -5.09 -12.50
C ASP A 153 9.58 -5.06 -12.05
N PHE A 154 9.82 -5.49 -10.80
CA PHE A 154 11.18 -5.62 -10.28
C PHE A 154 12.04 -6.64 -11.05
N LYS A 155 11.42 -7.62 -11.74
CA LYS A 155 12.19 -8.56 -12.57
C LYS A 155 12.80 -7.84 -13.76
N GLU A 156 12.03 -6.96 -14.40
CA GLU A 156 12.53 -6.09 -15.46
C GLU A 156 13.63 -5.16 -14.94
N LEU A 157 13.40 -4.46 -13.82
CA LEU A 157 14.38 -3.54 -13.24
C LEU A 157 15.71 -4.25 -12.90
N LYS A 158 15.66 -5.43 -12.29
CA LYS A 158 16.86 -6.24 -11.98
C LYS A 158 17.57 -6.72 -13.25
N ARG A 159 16.83 -7.04 -14.32
CA ARG A 159 17.41 -7.42 -15.61
C ARG A 159 18.10 -6.24 -16.29
N LEU A 160 17.49 -5.05 -16.26
CA LEU A 160 18.03 -3.84 -16.89
C LEU A 160 19.19 -3.23 -16.09
N TYR A 161 19.14 -3.31 -14.76
CA TYR A 161 20.11 -2.71 -13.85
C TYR A 161 20.63 -3.71 -12.82
N PRO A 162 21.33 -4.77 -13.26
CA PRO A 162 21.69 -5.92 -12.41
C PRO A 162 22.68 -5.60 -11.27
N ASN A 163 23.29 -4.42 -11.27
CA ASN A 163 24.29 -4.03 -10.26
C ASN A 163 23.76 -3.03 -9.22
N VAL A 164 22.51 -2.57 -9.34
CA VAL A 164 21.92 -1.58 -8.42
C VAL A 164 21.76 -2.18 -7.03
N GLU A 165 21.14 -3.35 -6.93
CA GLU A 165 20.90 -4.03 -5.65
C GLU A 165 22.11 -4.82 -5.16
N LYS A 166 23.12 -5.09 -6.01
CA LYS A 166 24.37 -5.78 -5.61
C LYS A 166 25.22 -4.96 -4.63
N THR A 167 24.91 -3.69 -4.44
CA THR A 167 25.49 -2.89 -3.35
C THR A 167 25.05 -3.37 -1.96
N LEU A 168 24.08 -4.30 -1.86
CA LEU A 168 23.76 -5.03 -0.64
C LEU A 168 24.77 -6.13 -0.28
N ASP A 169 25.58 -6.62 -1.23
CA ASP A 169 26.69 -7.56 -0.96
C ASP A 169 27.95 -6.85 -0.43
N ILE A 170 27.96 -5.52 -0.47
CA ILE A 170 28.97 -4.73 0.24
C ILE A 170 28.55 -4.75 1.70
N SER A 171 29.36 -5.41 2.54
CA SER A 171 29.25 -5.41 4.00
C SER A 171 28.81 -4.04 4.48
N ILE A 172 27.84 -3.98 5.40
CA ILE A 172 27.37 -2.72 5.99
C ILE A 172 28.55 -1.85 6.44
N SER A 173 29.63 -2.47 6.94
CA SER A 173 30.88 -1.80 7.34
C SER A 173 31.55 -0.99 6.24
N GLU A 174 31.40 -1.37 4.97
CA GLU A 174 32.04 -0.74 3.82
C GLU A 174 31.17 0.34 3.15
N ARG A 175 29.89 0.44 3.54
CA ARG A 175 28.98 1.45 2.97
C ARG A 175 29.35 2.84 3.47
N ILE A 176 29.30 3.83 2.56
CA ILE A 176 29.58 5.23 2.88
C ILE A 176 28.31 5.90 3.39
N ILE A 177 28.43 6.62 4.51
CA ILE A 177 27.38 7.44 5.11
C ILE A 177 27.22 8.71 4.27
N ASP A 178 26.03 8.98 3.76
CA ASP A 178 25.76 10.12 2.86
C ASP A 178 25.11 11.33 3.57
N PHE A 179 24.90 11.25 4.89
CA PHE A 179 24.28 12.31 5.70
C PHE A 179 24.83 12.43 7.12
N GLY A 180 24.44 13.49 7.83
CA GLY A 180 24.67 13.66 9.26
C GLY A 180 26.13 13.90 9.66
N LYS A 181 26.42 13.63 10.94
CA LYS A 181 27.71 13.88 11.61
C LYS A 181 28.89 13.20 10.89
N TYR A 182 28.66 12.00 10.34
CA TYR A 182 29.68 11.14 9.75
C TYR A 182 29.62 11.07 8.23
N LYS A 183 29.00 12.06 7.58
CA LYS A 183 28.91 12.10 6.11
C LYS A 183 30.29 11.97 5.45
N GLY A 184 30.40 11.03 4.52
CA GLY A 184 31.62 10.69 3.78
C GLY A 184 32.48 9.59 4.41
N GLN A 185 32.16 9.13 5.62
CA GLN A 185 32.86 8.03 6.30
C GLN A 185 32.16 6.70 6.06
N LYS A 186 32.85 5.57 6.29
CA LYS A 186 32.21 4.25 6.24
C LYS A 186 31.50 3.94 7.55
N PHE A 187 30.45 3.12 7.52
CA PHE A 187 29.80 2.67 8.76
C PHE A 187 30.75 1.88 9.67
N GLY A 188 31.71 1.14 9.09
CA GLY A 188 32.72 0.40 9.86
C GLY A 188 33.66 1.31 10.65
N ASP A 189 33.87 2.56 10.19
CA ASP A 189 34.73 3.53 10.86
C ASP A 189 34.08 4.13 12.12
N ILE A 190 32.76 3.97 12.28
CA ILE A 190 31.98 4.55 13.38
C ILE A 190 31.37 3.51 14.31
N LYS A 191 31.86 2.25 14.26
CA LYS A 191 31.34 1.14 15.06
C LYS A 191 31.34 1.38 16.57
N ASP A 192 32.20 2.27 17.05
CA ASP A 192 32.34 2.61 18.46
C ASP A 192 31.33 3.67 18.95
N ASP A 193 30.68 4.42 18.04
CA ASP A 193 29.62 5.40 18.38
C ASP A 193 28.24 4.71 18.41
N ILE A 194 28.06 3.83 19.40
CA ILE A 194 26.85 3.02 19.57
C ILE A 194 25.58 3.87 19.61
N SER A 195 25.61 5.00 20.33
CA SER A 195 24.44 5.88 20.42
C SER A 195 24.04 6.48 19.07
N TYR A 196 25.01 6.77 18.18
CA TYR A 196 24.70 7.22 16.83
C TYR A 196 24.10 6.09 15.98
N LEU A 197 24.63 4.87 16.10
CA LEU A 197 24.10 3.70 15.39
C LEU A 197 22.67 3.33 15.86
N GLU A 198 22.40 3.38 17.17
CA GLU A 198 21.04 3.22 17.72
C GLU A 198 20.07 4.27 17.18
N TRP A 199 20.52 5.52 17.10
CA TRP A 199 19.74 6.59 16.51
C TRP A 199 19.44 6.30 15.03
N LEU A 200 20.42 5.82 14.26
CA LEU A 200 20.23 5.43 12.86
C LEU A 200 19.20 4.30 12.69
N VAL A 201 19.19 3.31 13.59
CA VAL A 201 18.14 2.27 13.65
C VAL A 201 16.78 2.91 13.92
N SER A 202 16.70 3.83 14.88
CA SER A 202 15.44 4.49 15.27
C SER A 202 14.79 5.29 14.13
N ILE A 203 15.60 5.79 13.19
CA ILE A 203 15.13 6.53 12.00
C ILE A 203 15.09 5.66 10.75
N GLY A 204 15.29 4.34 10.87
CA GLY A 204 15.20 3.38 9.77
C GLY A 204 16.28 3.51 8.71
N LYS A 205 17.46 4.04 9.08
CA LYS A 205 18.59 4.22 8.15
C LYS A 205 19.48 2.99 8.02
N ILE A 206 19.49 2.14 9.03
CA ILE A 206 20.09 0.80 9.05
C ILE A 206 19.12 -0.13 9.77
N SER A 207 19.16 -1.43 9.46
CA SER A 207 18.32 -2.41 10.17
C SER A 207 18.92 -2.79 11.53
N ILE A 208 18.15 -3.51 12.36
CA ILE A 208 18.67 -4.08 13.62
C ILE A 208 19.75 -5.13 13.31
N GLU A 209 19.60 -5.90 12.23
CA GLU A 209 20.62 -6.85 11.77
C GLU A 209 21.90 -6.12 11.34
N ASP A 210 21.79 -5.04 10.58
CA ASP A 210 22.92 -4.18 10.19
C ASP A 210 23.65 -3.62 11.43
N PHE A 211 22.90 -3.16 12.44
CA PHE A 211 23.46 -2.70 13.71
C PHE A 211 24.26 -3.80 14.43
N ASN A 212 23.69 -5.01 14.52
CA ASN A 212 24.39 -6.14 15.12
C ASN A 212 25.66 -6.49 14.34
N LEU A 213 25.62 -6.47 13.01
CA LEU A 213 26.79 -6.73 12.17
C LEU A 213 27.91 -5.68 12.35
N LEU A 214 27.56 -4.42 12.58
CA LEU A 214 28.54 -3.35 12.83
C LEU A 214 29.19 -3.43 14.22
N THR A 215 28.45 -3.91 15.22
CA THR A 215 28.85 -3.86 16.63
C THR A 215 29.40 -5.18 17.17
N THR A 216 29.19 -6.30 16.48
CA THR A 216 29.63 -7.64 16.93
C THR A 216 31.02 -8.03 16.37
N ILE A 217 32.01 -7.13 16.44
CA ILE A 217 33.41 -7.41 16.06
C ILE A 217 34.32 -7.39 17.28
#